data_AF-A0A401QC74-F1
#
_entry.id   AF-A0A401QC74-F1
#
_cell.length_a   1.000
_cell.length_b   1.000
_cell.length_c   1.000
_cell.angle_alpha   90.00
_cell.angle_beta   90.00
_cell.angle_gamma   90.00
#
_symmetry.space_group_name_H-M   'P 1'
#
loop_
_entity.id
_entity.type
_entity.pdbx_description
1 polymer ?
#
loop_
_entity_poly.entity_id
_entity_poly.type
_entity_poly.pdbx_seq_one_letter_code
_entity_poly.pdbx_strand_id
1 'polypeptide(L)'
;MTEKATTKTVQGTHGLYSVSSTIEVTSDSINIFKCLVNSTILKRTQESSLQIPDEFFPRMSKLFTAFILFLFLFVGIMGAAAFYQYRKRENMEELRKRPTTEEYMSVLNRQEKLKLDVGEFSNSTSDWTSE
;
A
#
# COMPACT_ATOMS: atom_id res chain seq x y z
N MET A 1 30.91 -3.53 22.65
CA MET A 1 31.62 -4.06 21.47
C MET A 1 32.40 -5.27 21.92
N THR A 2 32.04 -6.47 21.46
CA THR A 2 32.78 -7.69 21.78
C THR A 2 33.19 -8.31 20.46
N GLU A 3 34.36 -7.94 19.96
CA GLU A 3 34.93 -8.56 18.76
C GLU A 3 35.84 -9.70 19.24
N LYS A 4 35.38 -10.94 19.07
CA LYS A 4 36.13 -12.13 19.45
C LYS A 4 36.84 -12.65 18.20
N ALA A 5 38.14 -12.43 18.11
CA ALA A 5 38.99 -12.99 17.07
C ALA A 5 39.66 -14.28 17.58
N THR A 6 39.57 -15.36 16.81
CA THR A 6 40.26 -16.62 17.09
C THR A 6 41.21 -16.96 15.94
N THR A 7 42.50 -17.05 16.26
CA THR A 7 43.53 -17.42 15.29
C THR A 7 43.96 -18.86 15.51
N LYS A 8 43.94 -19.66 14.44
CA LYS A 8 44.45 -21.04 14.42
C LYS A 8 45.66 -21.10 13.49
N THR A 9 46.76 -21.65 14.00
CA THR A 9 47.97 -21.90 13.23
C THR A 9 48.16 -23.41 13.11
N VAL A 10 48.22 -23.90 11.88
CA VAL A 10 48.48 -25.30 11.56
C VAL A 10 49.76 -25.38 10.75
N GLN A 11 50.66 -26.29 11.13
CA GLN A 11 51.85 -26.57 10.33
C GLN A 11 51.45 -27.48 9.15
N GLY A 12 51.61 -26.97 7.94
CA GLY A 12 51.34 -27.70 6.71
C GLY A 12 52.50 -28.61 6.31
N THR A 13 52.27 -29.42 5.28
CA THR A 13 53.33 -30.23 4.66
C THR A 13 54.35 -29.33 3.96
N HIS A 14 55.62 -29.71 3.99
CA HIS A 14 56.77 -29.00 3.40
C HIS A 14 57.25 -27.74 4.15
N GLY A 15 56.96 -27.61 5.46
CA GLY A 15 57.50 -26.52 6.29
C GLY A 15 56.77 -25.18 6.15
N LEU A 16 55.58 -25.19 5.54
CA LEU A 16 54.70 -24.02 5.39
C LEU A 16 53.74 -23.91 6.59
N TYR A 17 53.34 -22.69 6.95
CA TYR A 17 52.35 -22.44 8.00
C TYR A 17 51.02 -21.99 7.38
N SER A 18 49.93 -22.64 7.77
CA SER A 18 48.56 -22.23 7.45
C SER A 18 47.96 -21.51 8.65
N VAL A 19 47.68 -20.21 8.49
CA VAL A 19 47.09 -19.37 9.54
C VAL A 19 45.66 -19.01 9.14
N SER A 20 44.68 -19.35 9.98
CA SER A 20 43.27 -19.02 9.78
C SER A 20 42.79 -18.15 10.94
N SER A 21 42.28 -16.96 10.64
CA SER A 21 41.64 -16.08 11.63
C SER A 21 40.14 -16.05 11.39
N THR A 22 39.36 -16.34 12.44
CA THR A 22 37.90 -16.28 12.43
C THR A 22 37.45 -15.17 13.36
N ILE A 23 36.62 -14.26 12.86
CA ILE A 23 36.07 -13.12 13.61
C ILE A 23 34.55 -13.29 13.65
N GLU A 24 33.99 -13.36 14.86
CA GLU A 24 32.54 -13.37 15.06
C GLU A 24 32.07 -11.92 15.25
N VAL A 25 31.20 -11.45 14.35
CA VAL A 25 30.69 -10.07 14.34
C VAL A 25 29.18 -10.06 14.55
N THR A 26 28.70 -9.18 15.42
CA THR A 26 27.27 -8.92 15.61
C THR A 26 26.77 -7.95 14.54
N SER A 27 25.53 -8.11 14.07
CA SER A 27 24.93 -7.28 12.99
C SER A 27 24.95 -5.77 13.24
N ASP A 28 25.22 -5.35 14.48
CA ASP A 28 25.25 -3.95 14.90
C ASP A 28 26.63 -3.28 14.73
N SER A 29 27.69 -4.01 14.36
CA SER A 29 29.03 -3.44 14.18
C SER A 29 29.26 -2.97 12.74
N ILE A 30 28.98 -1.69 12.50
CA ILE A 30 29.34 -0.96 11.28
C ILE A 30 30.85 -0.66 11.33
N ASN A 31 31.70 -1.64 11.01
CA ASN A 31 33.15 -1.45 11.03
C ASN A 31 33.83 -2.05 9.79
N ILE A 32 34.90 -1.41 9.34
CA ILE A 32 35.78 -1.92 8.29
C ILE A 32 36.71 -2.95 8.91
N PHE A 33 36.59 -4.21 8.51
CA PHE A 33 37.46 -5.28 9.00
C PHE A 33 38.75 -5.34 8.16
N LYS A 34 39.90 -5.26 8.83
CA LYS A 34 41.21 -5.36 8.21
C LYS A 34 41.91 -6.62 8.71
N CYS A 35 42.25 -7.53 7.79
CA CYS A 35 43.14 -8.63 8.09
C CYS A 35 44.58 -8.17 7.80
N LEU A 36 45.42 -8.15 8.84
CA LEU A 36 46.85 -7.89 8.73
C LEU A 36 47.63 -9.18 8.98
N VAL A 37 48.29 -9.68 7.94
CA VAL A 37 49.22 -10.81 8.07
C VAL A 37 50.64 -10.24 8.12
N ASN A 38 51.29 -10.35 9.28
CA ASN A 38 52.68 -9.95 9.48
C ASN A 38 53.58 -11.19 9.57
N SER A 39 54.48 -11.37 8.59
CA SER A 39 55.51 -12.40 8.63
C SER A 39 56.87 -11.78 8.92
N THR A 40 57.41 -12.07 10.11
CA THR A 40 58.77 -11.65 10.51
C THR A 40 59.86 -12.27 9.65
N ILE A 41 59.59 -13.44 9.05
CA ILE A 41 60.53 -14.18 8.20
C ILE A 41 60.58 -13.58 6.79
N LEU A 42 59.43 -13.16 6.23
CA LEU A 42 59.35 -12.61 4.86
C LEU A 42 59.46 -11.08 4.80
N LYS A 43 59.48 -10.36 5.94
CA LYS A 43 59.44 -8.88 6.02
C LYS A 43 58.34 -8.26 5.14
N ARG A 44 57.22 -8.95 4.98
CA ARG A 44 56.08 -8.52 4.17
C ARG A 44 54.83 -8.47 5.04
N THR A 45 54.17 -7.32 5.00
CA THR A 45 52.84 -7.12 5.57
C THR A 45 51.86 -7.19 4.41
N GLN A 46 50.93 -8.15 4.46
CA GLN A 46 49.83 -8.22 3.51
C GLN A 46 48.56 -7.75 4.21
N GLU A 47 48.02 -6.63 3.75
CA GLU A 47 46.75 -6.08 4.22
C GLU A 47 45.65 -6.50 3.25
N SER A 48 44.62 -7.16 3.77
CA SER A 48 43.39 -7.44 3.01
C SER A 48 42.22 -6.83 3.77
N SER A 49 41.66 -5.76 3.20
CA SER A 49 40.47 -5.11 3.74
C SER A 49 39.22 -5.79 3.22
N LEU A 50 38.41 -6.33 4.11
CA LEU A 50 37.09 -6.85 3.78
C LEU A 50 36.06 -5.80 4.24
N GLN A 51 35.51 -5.06 3.29
CA GLN A 51 34.43 -4.11 3.55
C GLN A 51 33.10 -4.85 3.35
N ILE A 52 32.36 -5.09 4.42
CA ILE A 52 30.98 -5.58 4.34
C ILE A 52 30.13 -4.35 3.98
N PRO A 53 29.57 -4.25 2.76
CA PRO A 53 28.78 -3.09 2.39
C PRO A 53 27.50 -3.07 3.23
N ASP A 54 27.14 -1.90 3.75
CA ASP A 54 25.88 -1.60 4.48
C ASP A 54 24.61 -2.00 3.68
N GLU A 55 24.77 -2.25 2.37
CA GLU A 55 23.69 -2.49 1.43
C GLU A 55 23.14 -3.92 1.44
N PHE A 56 23.85 -4.87 2.08
CA PHE A 56 23.37 -6.26 2.21
C PHE A 56 22.43 -6.50 3.39
N PHE A 57 22.36 -5.56 4.33
CA PHE A 57 21.35 -5.57 5.36
C PHE A 57 20.54 -4.31 5.18
N PRO A 58 19.52 -4.30 4.29
CA PRO A 58 18.53 -3.26 4.27
C PRO A 58 17.90 -3.28 5.66
N ARG A 59 18.45 -2.43 6.53
CA ARG A 59 17.90 -2.16 7.84
C ARG A 59 16.47 -1.80 7.51
N MET A 60 15.54 -2.68 7.87
CA MET A 60 14.10 -2.42 7.86
C MET A 60 13.90 -1.30 8.86
N SER A 61 14.34 -0.12 8.46
CA SER A 61 14.35 1.09 9.25
C SER A 61 12.88 1.35 9.50
N LYS A 62 12.56 1.85 10.69
CA LYS A 62 11.20 2.28 11.04
C LYS A 62 10.56 3.14 9.93
N LEU A 63 11.41 3.78 9.12
CA LEU A 63 11.06 4.45 7.86
C LEU A 63 10.34 3.56 6.84
N PHE A 64 10.81 2.35 6.53
CA PHE A 64 10.16 1.47 5.54
C PHE A 64 8.74 1.09 5.98
N THR A 65 8.56 0.79 7.27
CA THR A 65 7.24 0.56 7.86
C THR A 65 6.35 1.80 7.72
N ALA A 66 6.88 2.98 8.02
CA ALA A 66 6.15 4.24 7.86
C ALA A 66 5.76 4.51 6.40
N PHE A 67 6.65 4.24 5.44
CA PHE A 67 6.39 4.38 4.01
C PHE A 67 5.28 3.44 3.53
N ILE A 68 5.30 2.18 3.97
CA ILE A 68 4.25 1.22 3.63
C ILE A 68 2.89 1.65 4.19
N LEU A 69 2.84 2.10 5.45
CA LEU A 69 1.60 2.62 6.04
C LEU A 69 1.07 3.84 5.28
N PHE A 70 1.96 4.76 4.89
CA PHE A 70 1.59 5.92 4.09
C PHE A 70 1.03 5.52 2.73
N LEU A 71 1.65 4.54 2.07
CA LEU A 71 1.21 4.04 0.78
C LEU A 71 -0.20 3.44 0.85
N PHE A 72 -0.47 2.60 1.86
CA PHE A 72 -1.82 2.06 2.08
C PHE A 72 -2.87 3.15 2.35
N LEU A 73 -2.51 4.17 3.14
CA LEU A 73 -3.39 5.32 3.40
C LEU A 73 -3.72 6.06 2.10
N PHE A 74 -2.71 6.34 1.28
CA PHE A 74 -2.89 7.02 -0.01
C PHE A 74 -3.76 6.23 -0.98
N VAL A 75 -3.52 4.92 -1.09
CA VAL A 75 -4.34 4.03 -1.92
C VAL A 75 -5.78 3.97 -1.40
N GLY A 76 -5.98 3.94 -0.08
CA GLY A 76 -7.30 3.98 0.54
C GLY A 76 -8.05 5.27 0.23
N ILE A 77 -7.40 6.44 0.35
CA ILE A 77 -7.99 7.74 0.03
C ILE A 77 -8.32 7.83 -1.47
N MET A 78 -7.39 7.43 -2.34
CA MET A 78 -7.61 7.39 -3.79
C MET A 78 -8.79 6.49 -4.16
N GLY A 79 -8.86 5.30 -3.57
CA GLY A 79 -9.97 4.36 -3.78
C GLY A 79 -11.30 4.92 -3.31
N ALA A 80 -11.34 5.52 -2.10
CA ALA A 80 -12.55 6.15 -1.56
C ALA A 80 -12.98 7.36 -2.40
N ALA A 81 -12.05 8.19 -2.85
CA ALA A 81 -12.32 9.33 -3.72
C ALA A 81 -12.84 8.88 -5.08
N ALA A 82 -12.22 7.86 -5.69
CA ALA A 82 -12.70 7.27 -6.95
C ALA A 82 -14.11 6.68 -6.79
N PHE A 83 -14.35 5.95 -5.71
CA PHE A 83 -15.67 5.39 -5.39
C PHE A 83 -16.71 6.49 -5.17
N TYR A 84 -16.37 7.54 -4.42
CA TYR A 84 -17.25 8.68 -4.19
C TYR A 84 -17.57 9.42 -5.49
N GLN A 85 -16.60 9.63 -6.37
CA GLN A 85 -16.80 10.25 -7.68
C GLN A 85 -17.64 9.36 -8.59
N TYR A 86 -17.40 8.04 -8.60
CA TYR A 86 -18.21 7.08 -9.35
C TYR A 86 -19.68 7.13 -8.88
N ARG A 87 -19.91 7.03 -7.57
CA ARG A 87 -21.24 7.10 -6.97
C ARG A 87 -21.90 8.47 -7.18
N LYS A 88 -21.14 9.55 -7.15
CA LYS A 88 -21.65 10.90 -7.46
C LYS A 88 -22.10 10.99 -8.91
N ARG A 89 -21.38 10.38 -9.85
CA ARG A 89 -21.78 10.32 -11.27
C ARG A 89 -23.08 9.52 -11.44
N GLU A 90 -23.21 8.39 -10.75
CA GLU A 90 -24.46 7.61 -10.75
C GLU A 90 -25.62 8.40 -10.14
N ASN A 91 -25.43 9.03 -8.99
CA ASN A 91 -26.46 9.87 -8.37
C ASN A 91 -26.86 11.05 -9.29
N MET A 92 -25.92 11.68 -9.99
CA MET A 92 -26.25 12.74 -10.96
C MET A 92 -27.04 12.20 -12.16
N GLU A 93 -26.73 10.98 -12.61
CA GLU A 93 -27.50 10.30 -13.67
C GLU A 93 -28.91 9.90 -13.18
N GLU A 94 -29.04 9.45 -11.93
CA GLU A 94 -30.32 9.20 -11.29
C GLU A 94 -31.12 10.49 -11.05
N LEU A 95 -30.48 11.60 -10.67
CA LEU A 95 -31.12 12.91 -10.54
C LEU A 95 -31.59 13.43 -11.91
N ARG A 96 -30.87 13.14 -13.01
CA ARG A 96 -31.33 13.45 -14.38
C ARG A 96 -32.52 12.58 -14.80
N LYS A 97 -32.63 11.35 -14.28
CA LYS A 97 -33.76 10.44 -14.54
C LYS A 97 -34.97 10.75 -13.65
N ARG A 98 -34.81 11.51 -12.56
CA ARG A 98 -35.96 11.95 -11.74
C ARG A 98 -36.78 12.97 -12.54
N PRO A 99 -38.12 12.78 -12.64
CA PRO A 99 -38.96 13.73 -13.34
C PRO A 99 -38.83 15.11 -12.70
N THR A 100 -38.75 16.15 -13.54
CA THR A 100 -38.65 17.53 -13.06
C THR A 100 -39.93 17.89 -12.31
N THR A 101 -39.88 18.85 -11.37
CA THR A 101 -41.06 19.30 -10.61
C THR A 101 -42.23 19.65 -11.54
N GLU A 102 -41.96 20.20 -12.72
CA GLU A 102 -42.95 20.48 -13.76
C GLU A 102 -43.61 19.22 -14.34
N GLU A 103 -42.83 18.18 -14.63
CA GLU A 103 -43.37 16.89 -15.09
C GLU A 103 -44.23 16.24 -14.01
N TYR A 104 -43.81 16.30 -12.74
CA TYR A 104 -44.60 15.80 -11.61
C TYR A 104 -45.93 16.54 -11.46
N MET A 105 -45.91 17.88 -11.55
CA MET A 105 -47.12 18.70 -11.54
C MET A 105 -48.04 18.38 -12.72
N SER A 106 -47.49 18.12 -13.91
CA SER A 106 -48.28 17.75 -15.09
C SER A 106 -49.02 16.42 -14.91
N VAL A 107 -48.40 15.45 -14.24
CA VAL A 107 -49.01 14.14 -13.93
C VAL A 107 -50.12 14.30 -12.88
N LEU A 108 -49.90 15.11 -11.85
CA LEU A 108 -50.92 15.43 -10.84
C LEU A 108 -52.14 16.12 -11.45
N ASN A 109 -51.94 17.16 -12.25
CA ASN A 109 -53.03 17.86 -12.93
C ASN A 109 -53.80 16.93 -13.87
N ARG A 110 -53.10 16.00 -14.55
CA ARG A 110 -53.74 15.00 -15.40
C ARG A 110 -54.60 14.03 -14.59
N GLN A 111 -54.14 13.61 -13.42
CA GLN A 111 -54.91 12.75 -12.52
C GLN A 111 -56.14 13.47 -11.96
N GLU A 112 -56.03 14.76 -11.61
CA GLU A 112 -57.18 15.55 -11.15
C GLU A 112 -58.23 15.71 -12.25
N LYS A 113 -57.82 16.02 -13.48
CA LYS A 113 -58.74 16.08 -14.63
C LYS A 113 -59.45 14.75 -14.87
N LEU A 114 -58.72 13.63 -14.85
CA LEU A 114 -59.32 12.30 -15.00
C LEU A 114 -60.35 11.99 -13.91
N LYS A 115 -60.11 12.40 -12.67
CA LYS A 115 -61.08 12.23 -11.59
C LYS A 115 -62.33 13.08 -11.78
N LEU A 116 -62.18 14.29 -12.30
CA LEU A 116 -63.31 15.16 -12.63
C LEU A 116 -64.14 14.57 -13.78
N ASP A 117 -63.49 14.14 -14.87
CA ASP A 117 -64.15 13.54 -16.03
C ASP A 117 -64.88 12.24 -15.66
N VAL A 118 -64.27 11.39 -14.82
CA VAL A 118 -64.91 10.16 -14.29
C VAL A 118 -66.09 10.49 -13.38
N GLY A 119 -65.98 11.52 -12.55
CA GLY A 119 -67.07 11.98 -11.69
C GLY A 119 -68.27 12.52 -12.49
N GLU A 120 -68.00 13.31 -13.53
CA GLU A 120 -69.02 13.83 -14.45
C GLU A 120 -69.71 12.70 -15.23
N PHE A 121 -68.93 11.74 -15.72
CA PHE A 121 -69.47 10.55 -16.40
C PHE A 121 -70.34 9.70 -15.48
N SER A 122 -69.91 9.51 -14.22
CA SER A 122 -70.70 8.79 -13.21
C SER A 122 -72.03 9.47 -12.93
N ASN A 123 -72.03 10.79 -12.76
CA ASN A 123 -73.26 11.56 -12.50
C ASN A 123 -74.22 11.53 -13.69
N SER A 124 -73.69 11.60 -14.92
CA SER A 124 -74.53 11.48 -16.13
C SER A 124 -75.14 10.09 -16.25
N THR A 125 -74.39 9.03 -15.93
CA THR A 125 -74.87 7.64 -16.02
C THR A 125 -75.98 7.35 -15.00
N SER A 126 -75.90 7.91 -13.78
CA SER A 126 -76.97 7.78 -12.78
C SER A 126 -78.29 8.45 -13.17
N ASP A 127 -78.22 9.48 -14.01
CA ASP A 127 -79.39 10.23 -14.49
C ASP A 127 -80.23 9.37 -15.46
N TRP A 128 -79.58 8.60 -16.34
CA TRP A 128 -80.25 7.68 -17.27
C TRP A 128 -80.84 6.42 -16.63
N THR A 129 -80.44 6.07 -15.39
CA THR A 129 -80.91 4.86 -14.67
C THR A 129 -82.03 5.15 -13.68
N SER A 130 -82.49 6.40 -13.58
CA SER A 130 -83.48 6.86 -12.60
C SER A 130 -84.91 6.99 -13.16
N GLU A 131 -85.18 6.45 -14.36
CA GLU A 131 -86.52 6.39 -14.99
C GLU A 131 -87.12 4.98 -14.97
#